data_AF-A0A935J4D5-F1
#
_entry.id   AF-A0A935J4D5-F1
#
_cell.length_a   1.000
_cell.length_b   1.000
_cell.length_c   1.000
_cell.angle_alpha   90.00
_cell.angle_beta   90.00
_cell.angle_gamma   90.00
#
_symmetry.space_group_name_H-M   'P 1'
#
loop_
_entity.id
_entity.type
_entity.pdbx_description
1 polymer ?
#
loop_
_entity_poly.entity_id
_entity_poly.type
_entity_poly.pdbx_seq_one_letter_code
_entity_poly.pdbx_strand_id
1 'polypeptide(L)'
;MLNKPSEEYIKDGAQNVTPKDVEKVISRSEEIQRKFSAKGPLARFVEDGKLLIAIVKDYWAGAYRQIPYGSIASIVFTLIYVFNPFDMMPDMLPIIGQLDDVAVMGACLILVEQDLHKYKDWKDGQV
;
A
#
# COMPACT_ATOMS: atom_id res chain seq x y z
N MET A 1 5.28 -15.96 20.19
CA MET A 1 4.02 -15.85 19.40
C MET A 1 4.31 -14.88 18.28
N LEU A 2 4.23 -15.32 17.02
CA LEU A 2 4.48 -14.46 15.85
C LEU A 2 3.32 -13.47 15.75
N ASN A 3 3.60 -12.18 15.98
CA ASN A 3 2.66 -11.11 15.65
C ASN A 3 2.54 -11.07 14.13
N LYS A 4 1.52 -11.75 13.58
CA LYS A 4 1.16 -11.56 12.19
C LYS A 4 0.62 -10.13 12.04
N PRO A 5 1.00 -9.38 11.00
CA PRO A 5 0.34 -8.12 10.70
C PRO A 5 -1.17 -8.37 10.52
N SER A 6 -1.97 -7.57 11.22
CA SER A 6 -3.43 -7.61 11.19
C SER A 6 -3.98 -6.41 10.42
N GLU A 7 -5.24 -6.48 9.99
CA GLU A 7 -5.93 -5.30 9.44
C GLU A 7 -5.89 -4.11 10.40
N GLU A 8 -5.96 -4.39 11.72
CA GLU A 8 -5.92 -3.38 12.78
C GLU A 8 -4.59 -2.63 12.78
N TYR A 9 -3.46 -3.34 12.64
CA TYR A 9 -2.14 -2.71 12.50
C TYR A 9 -2.09 -1.73 11.31
N ILE A 10 -2.67 -2.12 10.17
CA ILE A 10 -2.69 -1.29 8.97
C ILE A 10 -3.62 -0.08 9.15
N LYS A 11 -4.78 -0.27 9.79
CA LYS A 11 -5.72 0.81 10.09
C LYS A 11 -5.11 1.82 11.06
N ASP A 12 -4.45 1.36 12.11
CA ASP A 12 -3.79 2.21 13.10
C ASP A 12 -2.63 2.99 12.48
N GLY A 13 -1.79 2.32 11.67
CA GLY A 13 -0.71 2.96 10.93
C GLY A 13 -1.20 4.01 9.93
N ALA A 14 -2.32 3.72 9.24
CA ALA A 14 -2.94 4.60 8.26
C ALA A 14 -3.43 5.93 8.86
N GLN A 15 -3.82 5.96 10.14
CA GLN A 15 -4.30 7.18 10.79
C GLN A 15 -3.26 8.31 10.78
N ASN A 16 -1.98 7.96 10.74
CA ASN A 16 -0.91 8.94 10.83
C ASN A 16 -0.38 9.35 9.43
N VAL A 17 -0.83 8.72 8.34
CA VAL A 17 -0.35 8.98 6.98
C VAL A 17 -0.65 10.41 6.53
N THR A 18 0.38 11.11 6.09
CA THR A 18 0.34 12.52 5.68
C THR A 18 0.47 12.70 4.16
N PRO A 19 0.13 13.87 3.61
CA PRO A 19 0.43 14.26 2.23
C PRO A 19 1.88 13.97 1.77
N LYS A 20 2.86 14.21 2.65
CA LYS A 20 4.28 14.01 2.33
C LYS A 20 4.61 12.53 2.13
N ASP A 21 3.92 11.65 2.84
CA ASP A 21 4.07 10.20 2.70
C ASP A 21 3.55 9.73 1.34
N VAL A 22 2.45 10.32 0.87
CA VAL A 22 1.91 10.06 -0.46
C VAL A 22 2.89 10.51 -1.55
N GLU A 23 3.44 11.73 -1.44
CA GLU A 23 4.46 12.25 -2.36
C GLU A 23 5.72 11.38 -2.40
N LYS A 24 6.13 10.85 -1.24
CA LYS A 24 7.26 9.91 -1.13
C LYS A 24 6.99 8.60 -1.88
N VAL A 25 5.81 8.02 -1.72
CA VAL A 25 5.41 6.82 -2.48
C VAL A 25 5.39 7.08 -3.98
N ILE A 26 4.86 8.22 -4.41
CA ILE A 26 4.80 8.58 -5.83
C ILE A 26 6.20 8.78 -6.41
N SER A 27 7.04 9.57 -5.74
CA SER A 27 8.41 9.89 -6.20
C SER A 27 9.32 8.66 -6.25
N ARG A 28 9.14 7.71 -5.32
CA ARG A 28 9.89 6.45 -5.31
C ARG A 28 9.21 5.31 -6.07
N SER A 29 8.08 5.57 -6.73
CA SER A 29 7.25 4.52 -7.35
C SER A 29 7.98 3.59 -8.32
N GLU A 30 9.05 4.03 -8.97
CA GLU A 30 9.87 3.17 -9.84
C GLU A 30 10.78 2.24 -9.05
N GLU A 31 11.42 2.73 -7.99
CA GLU A 31 12.18 1.90 -7.05
C GLU A 31 11.28 0.87 -6.39
N ILE A 32 10.06 1.32 -6.08
CA ILE A 32 9.01 0.51 -5.50
C ILE A 32 8.67 -0.66 -6.44
N GLN A 33 8.41 -0.36 -7.71
CA GLN A 33 8.15 -1.39 -8.73
C GLN A 33 9.33 -2.34 -8.96
N ARG A 34 10.58 -1.87 -8.83
CA ARG A 34 11.77 -2.71 -9.04
C ARG A 34 11.90 -3.80 -7.98
N LYS A 35 11.60 -3.55 -6.70
CA LYS A 35 11.67 -4.63 -5.69
C LYS A 35 10.62 -5.71 -5.91
N PHE A 36 9.52 -5.37 -6.57
CA PHE A 36 8.55 -6.35 -7.00
C PHE A 36 8.96 -7.10 -8.27
N SER A 37 10.18 -7.02 -8.82
CA SER A 37 10.50 -7.68 -10.10
C SER A 37 10.79 -9.19 -9.98
N ALA A 38 9.94 -9.95 -9.27
CA ALA A 38 10.09 -11.39 -9.04
C ALA A 38 9.37 -12.24 -10.10
N LYS A 39 9.96 -13.38 -10.48
CA LYS A 39 9.36 -14.41 -11.35
C LYS A 39 8.68 -15.50 -10.51
N GLY A 40 7.69 -16.20 -11.08
CA GLY A 40 7.04 -17.36 -10.42
C GLY A 40 5.84 -16.96 -9.54
N PRO A 41 5.52 -17.69 -8.45
CA PRO A 41 4.35 -17.43 -7.58
C PRO A 41 4.26 -16.01 -7.02
N LEU A 42 5.39 -15.30 -6.98
CA LEU A 42 5.48 -13.91 -6.55
C LEU A 42 4.98 -12.91 -7.61
N ALA A 43 4.80 -13.31 -8.88
CA ALA A 43 4.34 -12.45 -9.97
C ALA A 43 3.00 -11.73 -9.65
N ARG A 44 2.10 -12.42 -8.93
CA ARG A 44 0.82 -11.83 -8.51
C ARG A 44 1.00 -10.68 -7.53
N PHE A 45 1.91 -10.81 -6.56
CA PHE A 45 2.26 -9.73 -5.63
C PHE A 45 2.83 -8.50 -6.36
N VAL A 46 3.47 -8.71 -7.51
CA VAL A 46 3.98 -7.63 -8.37
C VAL A 46 2.87 -6.86 -9.05
N GLU A 47 1.90 -7.59 -9.61
CA GLU A 47 0.73 -7.01 -10.25
C GLU A 47 -0.12 -6.23 -9.24
N ASP A 48 -0.33 -6.83 -8.07
CA ASP A 48 -1.04 -6.20 -6.95
C ASP A 48 -0.29 -4.94 -6.47
N GLY A 49 1.03 -5.01 -6.29
CA GLY A 49 1.88 -3.87 -5.95
C GLY A 49 1.81 -2.73 -6.97
N LYS A 50 1.79 -3.06 -8.28
CA LYS A 50 1.61 -2.06 -9.34
C LYS A 50 0.24 -1.40 -9.29
N LEU A 51 -0.81 -2.18 -9.01
CA LEU A 51 -2.17 -1.67 -8.91
C LEU A 51 -2.34 -0.73 -7.70
N LEU A 52 -1.75 -1.10 -6.56
CA LEU A 52 -1.68 -0.27 -5.35
C LEU A 52 -0.99 1.08 -5.62
N ILE A 53 0.11 1.09 -6.37
CA ILE A 53 0.79 2.34 -6.76
C ILE A 53 -0.07 3.16 -7.71
N ALA A 54 -0.73 2.50 -8.65
CA ALA A 54 -1.53 3.17 -9.67
C ALA A 54 -2.73 3.91 -9.04
N ILE A 55 -3.45 3.28 -8.12
CA ILE A 55 -4.59 3.91 -7.44
C ILE A 55 -4.15 5.11 -6.59
N VAL A 56 -2.98 5.01 -5.93
CA VAL A 56 -2.41 6.15 -5.18
C VAL A 56 -2.11 7.33 -6.11
N LYS A 57 -1.51 7.08 -7.27
CA LYS A 57 -1.22 8.12 -8.27
C LYS A 57 -2.49 8.78 -8.79
N ASP A 58 -3.48 7.97 -9.20
CA ASP A 58 -4.74 8.48 -9.76
C ASP A 58 -5.57 9.22 -8.71
N TYR A 59 -5.55 8.77 -7.45
CA TYR A 59 -6.17 9.49 -6.34
C TYR A 59 -5.50 10.85 -6.08
N TRP A 60 -4.17 10.86 -6.02
CA TRP A 60 -3.40 12.08 -5.77
C TRP A 60 -3.55 13.11 -6.90
N ALA A 61 -3.53 12.64 -8.15
CA ALA A 61 -3.77 13.47 -9.33
C ALA A 61 -5.23 13.96 -9.44
N GLY A 62 -6.16 13.42 -8.63
CA GLY A 62 -7.57 13.77 -8.66
C GLY A 62 -8.39 13.05 -9.73
N ALA A 63 -7.79 12.12 -10.48
CA ALA A 63 -8.46 11.34 -11.52
C ALA A 63 -9.45 10.31 -10.95
N TYR A 64 -9.18 9.77 -9.75
CA TYR A 64 -10.05 8.78 -9.10
C TYR A 64 -10.28 9.12 -7.62
N ARG A 65 -11.50 9.53 -7.25
CA ARG A 65 -11.85 9.95 -5.87
C ARG A 65 -12.98 9.14 -5.22
N GLN A 66 -13.35 8.01 -5.83
CA GLN A 66 -14.44 7.15 -5.33
C GLN A 66 -14.02 6.26 -4.14
N ILE A 67 -12.72 6.20 -3.85
CA ILE A 67 -12.13 5.45 -2.74
C ILE A 67 -12.02 6.31 -1.47
N PRO A 68 -12.35 5.77 -0.28
CA PRO A 68 -12.14 6.48 0.98
C PRO A 68 -10.67 6.82 1.24
N TYR A 69 -10.40 7.96 1.87
CA TYR A 69 -9.04 8.36 2.24
C TYR A 69 -8.35 7.31 3.14
N GLY A 70 -9.10 6.68 4.05
CA GLY A 70 -8.57 5.62 4.92
C GLY A 70 -7.97 4.46 4.13
N SER A 71 -8.62 4.01 3.05
CA SER A 71 -8.09 2.95 2.19
C SER A 71 -6.81 3.39 1.48
N ILE A 72 -6.76 4.62 0.95
CA ILE A 72 -5.53 5.18 0.35
C ILE A 72 -4.41 5.27 1.38
N ALA A 73 -4.71 5.74 2.59
CA ALA A 73 -3.74 5.82 3.67
C ALA A 73 -3.19 4.43 4.05
N SER A 74 -4.04 3.41 4.14
CA SER A 74 -3.62 2.02 4.37
C SER A 74 -2.69 1.48 3.28
N ILE A 75 -2.96 1.82 2.02
CA ILE A 75 -2.10 1.45 0.89
C ILE A 75 -0.74 2.15 0.99
N VAL A 76 -0.72 3.46 1.25
CA VAL A 76 0.50 4.26 1.37
C VAL A 76 1.36 3.78 2.54
N PHE A 77 0.76 3.53 3.70
CA PHE A 77 1.43 2.94 4.86
C PHE A 77 2.10 1.61 4.52
N THR A 78 1.35 0.71 3.89
CA THR A 78 1.84 -0.61 3.48
C THR A 78 3.00 -0.52 2.50
N LEU A 79 2.90 0.35 1.50
CA LEU A 79 3.98 0.56 0.54
C LEU A 79 5.23 1.07 1.27
N ILE A 80 5.13 2.10 2.10
CA ILE A 80 6.29 2.60 2.86
C ILE A 80 6.94 1.49 3.68
N TYR A 81 6.15 0.66 4.36
CA TYR A 81 6.63 -0.47 5.16
C TYR A 81 7.44 -1.46 4.32
N VAL A 82 6.87 -1.96 3.22
CA VAL A 82 7.49 -2.96 2.34
C VAL A 82 8.78 -2.40 1.69
N PHE A 83 8.84 -1.09 1.47
CA PHE A 83 9.95 -0.47 0.75
C PHE A 83 11.11 -0.06 1.64
N ASN A 84 10.83 0.56 2.77
CA ASN A 84 11.85 0.91 3.71
C ASN A 84 11.24 1.03 5.12
N PRO A 85 11.24 -0.06 5.90
CA PRO A 85 10.67 -0.05 7.24
C PRO A 85 11.38 0.93 8.19
N PHE A 86 12.61 1.37 7.85
CA PHE A 86 13.41 2.31 8.64
C PHE A 86 13.30 3.78 8.18
N ASP A 87 12.62 4.07 7.07
CA ASP A 87 12.42 5.44 6.54
C ASP A 87 11.07 6.03 6.96
N MET A 88 10.42 5.37 7.90
CA MET A 88 9.29 5.88 8.65
C MET A 88 9.85 6.86 9.68
N MET A 89 9.34 8.09 9.72
CA MET A 89 9.64 8.99 10.82
C MET A 89 9.33 8.26 12.15
N PRO A 90 10.20 8.36 13.18
CA PRO A 90 10.05 7.64 14.45
C PRO A 90 8.69 7.84 15.14
N ASP A 91 7.96 8.87 14.77
CA ASP A 91 6.68 9.26 15.36
C ASP A 91 5.49 8.39 14.88
N MET A 92 5.67 7.55 13.85
CA MET A 92 4.58 6.87 13.11
C MET A 92 4.46 5.35 13.38
N LEU A 93 5.38 4.79 14.15
CA LEU A 93 5.44 3.35 14.41
C LEU A 93 5.56 3.09 15.92
N PRO A 94 4.61 2.39 16.55
CA PRO A 94 4.94 1.61 17.73
C PRO A 94 6.04 0.62 17.30
N ILE A 95 7.24 0.75 17.84
CA ILE A 95 8.36 -0.16 17.55
C ILE A 95 7.96 -1.55 18.05
N ILE A 96 7.39 -2.37 17.17
CA ILE A 96 7.11 -3.80 17.39
C ILE A 96 7.77 -4.56 16.24
N GLY A 97 8.67 -5.46 16.60
CA GLY A 97 9.66 -6.06 15.71
C GLY A 97 9.12 -7.03 14.66
N GLN A 98 9.88 -7.15 13.56
CA GLN A 98 9.86 -8.20 12.54
C GLN A 98 8.47 -8.65 12.08
N LEU A 99 7.72 -7.77 11.40
CA LEU A 99 6.64 -8.24 10.52
C LEU A 99 7.28 -8.72 9.21
N ASP A 100 6.76 -9.82 8.66
CA ASP A 100 7.14 -10.31 7.34
C ASP A 100 6.51 -9.40 6.28
N ASP A 101 7.30 -8.80 5.38
CA ASP A 101 6.85 -7.79 4.40
C ASP A 101 5.68 -8.30 3.53
N VAL A 102 5.69 -9.60 3.23
CA VAL A 102 4.63 -10.29 2.48
C VAL A 102 3.32 -10.32 3.27
N ALA A 103 3.39 -10.51 4.58
CA ALA A 103 2.21 -10.57 5.43
C ALA A 103 1.57 -9.18 5.58
N VAL A 104 2.36 -8.10 5.67
CA VAL A 104 1.83 -6.72 5.72
C VAL A 104 1.13 -6.37 4.41
N MET A 105 1.76 -6.71 3.28
CA MET A 105 1.15 -6.56 1.97
C MET A 105 -0.14 -7.38 1.84
N GLY A 106 -0.13 -8.65 2.26
CA GLY A 106 -1.30 -9.51 2.21
C GLY A 106 -2.48 -8.97 3.03
N ALA A 107 -2.21 -8.49 4.25
CA ALA A 107 -3.24 -7.88 5.10
C ALA A 107 -3.79 -6.59 4.48
N CYS A 108 -2.96 -5.78 3.81
CA CYS A 108 -3.42 -4.59 3.09
C CYS A 108 -4.34 -4.97 1.94
N LEU A 109 -3.94 -5.96 1.13
CA LEU A 109 -4.73 -6.41 -0.01
C LEU A 109 -6.11 -6.92 0.42
N ILE A 110 -6.18 -7.67 1.52
CA ILE A 110 -7.46 -8.09 2.11
C ILE A 110 -8.29 -6.87 2.53
N LEU A 111 -7.67 -5.91 3.19
CA LEU A 111 -8.35 -4.71 3.69
C LEU A 111 -8.94 -3.85 2.56
N VAL A 112 -8.23 -3.70 1.44
CA VAL A 112 -8.62 -2.80 0.34
C VAL A 112 -9.15 -3.53 -0.90
N GLU A 113 -9.39 -4.84 -0.83
CA GLU A 113 -9.76 -5.68 -1.97
C GLU A 113 -10.94 -5.12 -2.77
N GLN A 114 -12.03 -4.75 -2.07
CA GLN A 114 -13.23 -4.21 -2.72
C GLN A 114 -12.99 -2.88 -3.41
N ASP A 115 -12.16 -2.01 -2.82
CA ASP A 115 -11.82 -0.72 -3.41
C ASP A 115 -10.91 -0.88 -4.62
N LEU A 116 -9.97 -1.83 -4.56
CA LEU A 116 -9.11 -2.19 -5.69
C LEU A 116 -9.90 -2.77 -6.87
N HIS A 117 -10.92 -3.60 -6.61
CA HIS A 117 -11.79 -4.10 -7.66
C HIS A 117 -12.52 -2.96 -8.38
N LYS A 118 -13.16 -2.05 -7.64
CA LYS A 118 -13.83 -0.88 -8.24
C LYS A 118 -12.87 0.01 -9.03
N TYR A 119 -11.66 0.20 -8.53
CA TYR A 119 -10.64 0.96 -9.24
C TYR A 119 -10.18 0.26 -10.52
N LYS A 120 -10.02 -1.06 -10.49
CA LYS A 120 -9.65 -1.84 -11.67
C LYS A 120 -10.73 -1.78 -12.73
N ASP A 121 -12.00 -1.96 -12.35
CA ASP A 121 -13.13 -1.85 -13.27
C ASP A 121 -13.14 -0.46 -13.94
N TRP A 122 -12.94 0.60 -13.16
CA TRP A 122 -12.84 1.97 -13.69
C TRP A 122 -11.66 2.14 -14.66
N LYS A 123 -10.50 1.58 -14.32
CA LYS A 123 -9.28 1.69 -15.13
C LYS A 123 -9.37 0.92 -16.45
N ASP A 124 -10.08 -0.20 -16.44
CA ASP A 124 -10.35 -1.02 -17.62
C ASP A 124 -11.52 -0.46 -18.47
N GLY A 125 -12.13 0.64 -18.04
CA GLY A 125 -13.26 1.26 -18.74
C GLY A 125 -14.56 0.45 -18.66
N GLN A 126 -14.67 -0.42 -17.65
CA GLN A 126 -15.84 -1.27 -17.40
C GLN A 126 -16.92 -0.57 -16.54
N VAL A 127 -16.73 0.73 -16.25
CA VAL A 127 -17.58 1.58 -15.38
C VAL A 127 -18.00 2.84 -16.12
#